data_AF-A0A1H0BIN7-F1
#
_entry.id   AF-A0A1H0BIN7-F1
#
_cell.length_a   1.000
_cell.length_b   1.000
_cell.length_c   1.000
_cell.angle_alpha   90.00
_cell.angle_beta   90.00
_cell.angle_gamma   90.00
#
_symmetry.space_group_name_H-M   'P 1'
#
loop_
_entity.id
_entity.type
_entity.pdbx_description
1 polymer ?
#
loop_
_entity_poly.entity_id
_entity_poly.type
_entity_poly.pdbx_seq_one_letter_code
_entity_poly.pdbx_strand_id
1 'polypeptide(L)'
;MALFRRRVLRVLAGCLVVALLAAAGIGGWLWWTRPLTREVPLPDGIEPGRVWQVGTSVEPARTEAGTLREGPLRSERHHWIGSLEWTRSDGVVEIFELRLGDTVHIDGLGTVTLLRVRPEPLLPDCRAGFWTYTVNVTLDPGVERIR
;
A
#
# COMPACT_ATOMS: atom_id res chain seq x y z
N MET A 1 7.23 42.38 38.82
CA MET A 1 6.36 41.27 38.38
C MET A 1 5.75 41.44 36.97
N ALA A 2 5.18 42.59 36.60
CA ALA A 2 4.45 42.75 35.32
C ALA A 2 5.30 42.60 34.03
N LEU A 3 6.55 43.08 34.02
CA LEU A 3 7.47 42.94 32.88
C LEU A 3 7.94 41.49 32.65
N PHE A 4 8.14 40.74 33.74
CA PHE A 4 8.49 39.32 33.69
C PHE A 4 7.34 38.49 33.10
N ARG A 5 6.11 38.74 33.56
CA ARG A 5 4.89 38.09 33.02
C ARG A 5 4.69 38.37 31.52
N ARG A 6 4.97 39.60 31.06
CA ARG A 6 4.91 39.95 29.62
C ARG A 6 6.01 39.27 28.80
N ARG A 7 7.23 39.13 29.31
CA ARG A 7 8.31 38.38 28.63
C ARG A 7 7.97 36.89 28.54
N VAL A 8 7.51 36.28 29.64
CA VAL A 8 7.10 34.87 29.67
C VAL A 8 5.95 34.60 28.69
N LEU A 9 4.92 35.46 28.64
CA LEU A 9 3.82 35.33 27.69
C LEU A 9 4.29 35.41 26.22
N ARG A 10 5.26 36.29 25.90
CA ARG A 10 5.84 36.37 24.55
C ARG A 10 6.65 35.13 24.19
N VAL A 11 7.41 34.57 25.13
CA VAL A 11 8.14 33.33 24.92
C VAL A 11 7.17 32.17 24.68
N LEU A 12 6.13 32.03 25.51
CA LEU A 12 5.11 31.00 25.33
C LEU A 12 4.37 31.14 23.99
N ALA A 13 3.99 32.36 23.60
CA ALA A 13 3.40 32.63 22.30
C ALA A 13 4.36 32.28 21.16
N GLY A 14 5.65 32.59 21.29
CA GLY A 14 6.68 32.20 20.32
C GLY A 14 6.81 30.68 20.19
N CYS A 15 6.89 29.96 21.31
CA CYS A 15 6.92 28.50 21.32
C CYS A 15 5.67 27.91 20.66
N LEU A 16 4.48 28.47 20.93
CA LEU A 16 3.23 28.04 20.31
C LEU A 16 3.25 28.23 18.80
N VAL A 17 3.71 29.39 18.31
CA VAL A 17 3.83 29.66 16.87
C VAL A 17 4.78 28.67 16.20
N VAL A 18 5.95 28.41 16.81
CA VAL A 18 6.91 27.43 16.28
C VAL A 18 6.31 26.03 16.23
N ALA A 19 5.61 25.61 17.29
CA ALA A 19 4.96 24.30 17.33
C ALA A 19 3.87 24.17 16.24
N LEU A 20 3.07 25.21 16.02
CA LEU A 20 2.04 25.22 14.98
C LEU A 20 2.64 25.14 13.57
N LEU A 21 3.74 25.87 13.31
CA LEU A 21 4.45 25.79 12.03
C LEU A 21 5.04 24.39 11.79
N ALA A 22 5.62 23.77 12.82
CA ALA A 22 6.11 22.41 12.74
C ALA A 22 4.99 21.41 12.45
N ALA A 23 3.86 21.52 13.15
CA ALA A 23 2.69 20.67 12.94
C ALA A 23 2.11 20.82 11.52
N ALA A 24 2.02 22.05 11.00
CA ALA A 24 1.57 22.30 9.63
C ALA A 24 2.54 21.70 8.58
N GLY A 25 3.84 21.83 8.79
CA GLY A 25 4.85 21.23 7.92
C GLY A 25 4.78 19.70 7.88
N ILE A 26 4.69 19.07 9.06
CA ILE A 26 4.53 17.61 9.19
C ILE A 26 3.21 17.17 8.56
N GLY A 27 2.12 17.88 8.83
CA GLY A 27 0.79 17.58 8.29
C GLY A 27 0.77 17.65 6.76
N GLY A 28 1.37 18.69 6.18
CA GLY A 28 1.49 18.83 4.72
C GLY A 28 2.34 17.72 4.09
N TRP A 29 3.47 17.37 4.71
CA TRP A 29 4.32 16.27 4.24
C TRP A 29 3.61 14.92 4.30
N LEU A 30 2.89 14.63 5.39
CA LEU A 30 2.10 13.41 5.53
C LEU A 30 0.97 13.36 4.50
N TRP A 31 0.26 14.46 4.28
CA TRP A 31 -0.80 14.53 3.28
C TRP A 31 -0.28 14.28 1.85
N TRP A 32 0.96 14.70 1.55
CA TRP A 32 1.59 14.44 0.26
C TRP A 32 2.05 12.99 0.09
N THR A 33 2.62 12.39 1.14
CA THR A 33 3.25 11.06 1.08
C THR A 33 2.29 9.91 1.41
N ARG A 34 1.16 10.19 2.06
CA ARG A 34 0.19 9.20 2.55
C ARG A 34 -1.20 9.44 1.96
N PRO A 35 -1.46 8.97 0.72
CA PRO A 35 -2.82 8.93 0.20
C PRO A 35 -3.81 8.28 1.17
N LEU A 36 -4.96 8.92 1.35
CA LEU A 36 -6.00 8.48 2.29
C LEU A 36 -6.74 7.25 1.79
N THR A 37 -7.04 7.20 0.48
CA THR A 37 -7.70 6.07 -0.16
C THR A 37 -6.74 4.90 -0.18
N ARG A 38 -7.08 3.81 0.50
CA ARG A 38 -6.25 2.59 0.58
C ARG A 38 -6.95 1.36 0.02
N GLU A 39 -8.24 1.49 -0.27
CA GLU A 39 -9.08 0.42 -0.75
C GLU A 39 -10.12 0.98 -1.71
N VAL A 40 -10.59 0.11 -2.59
CA VAL A 40 -11.60 0.39 -3.59
C VAL A 40 -12.47 -0.87 -3.73
N PRO A 41 -13.80 -0.73 -3.95
CA PRO A 41 -14.62 -1.87 -4.32
C PRO A 41 -14.11 -2.52 -5.62
N LEU A 42 -14.51 -3.76 -5.88
CA LEU A 42 -14.24 -4.37 -7.19
C LEU A 42 -14.89 -3.49 -8.28
N PRO A 43 -14.13 -3.00 -9.29
CA PRO A 43 -14.68 -2.15 -10.34
C PRO A 43 -15.76 -2.88 -11.15
N ASP A 44 -16.75 -2.11 -11.62
CA ASP A 44 -17.83 -2.64 -12.46
C ASP A 44 -17.25 -3.26 -13.75
N GLY A 45 -17.75 -4.43 -14.13
CA GLY A 45 -17.30 -5.16 -15.32
C GLY A 45 -16.10 -6.09 -15.10
N ILE A 46 -15.49 -6.10 -13.92
CA ILE A 46 -14.48 -7.11 -13.54
C ILE A 46 -15.17 -8.33 -12.92
N GLU A 47 -14.80 -9.51 -13.38
CA GLU A 47 -15.33 -10.76 -12.85
C GLU A 47 -14.90 -10.96 -11.39
N PRO A 48 -15.84 -11.29 -10.48
CA PRO A 48 -15.51 -11.60 -9.10
C PRO A 48 -14.73 -12.92 -9.04
N GLY A 49 -13.45 -12.81 -8.69
CA GLY A 49 -12.54 -13.92 -8.50
C GLY A 49 -12.33 -14.22 -7.02
N ARG A 50 -11.19 -14.84 -6.71
CA ARG A 50 -10.76 -15.14 -5.34
C ARG A 50 -9.94 -13.99 -4.78
N VAL A 51 -10.29 -13.54 -3.58
CA VAL A 51 -9.54 -12.48 -2.88
C VAL A 51 -8.33 -13.07 -2.17
N TRP A 52 -7.13 -12.60 -2.53
CA TRP A 52 -5.86 -13.02 -1.92
C TRP A 52 -5.18 -11.87 -1.20
N GLN A 53 -4.57 -12.18 -0.06
CA GLN A 53 -3.60 -11.30 0.59
C GLN A 53 -2.20 -11.64 0.08
N VAL A 54 -1.43 -10.61 -0.25
CA VAL A 54 -0.04 -10.74 -0.74
C VAL A 54 0.86 -9.93 0.17
N GLY A 55 1.93 -10.54 0.67
CA GLY A 55 2.96 -9.88 1.46
C GLY A 55 3.93 -10.85 2.12
N THR A 56 5.00 -10.30 2.66
CA THR A 56 6.16 -11.04 3.20
C THR A 56 5.78 -12.07 4.26
N SER A 57 4.73 -11.78 5.03
CA SER A 57 4.28 -12.61 6.16
C SER A 57 3.06 -13.46 5.83
N VAL A 58 2.63 -13.50 4.57
CA VAL A 58 1.53 -14.34 4.09
C VAL A 58 2.10 -15.40 3.15
N GLU A 59 1.55 -16.62 3.22
CA GLU A 59 1.95 -17.68 2.29
C GLU A 59 1.79 -17.19 0.85
N PRO A 60 2.87 -17.18 0.04
CA PRO A 60 2.82 -16.70 -1.33
C PRO A 60 1.74 -17.41 -2.13
N ALA A 61 1.13 -16.70 -3.08
CA ALA A 61 0.17 -17.35 -3.97
C ALA A 61 0.93 -18.03 -5.10
N ARG A 62 0.88 -19.37 -5.14
CA ARG A 62 1.62 -20.18 -6.11
C ARG A 62 0.66 -20.91 -7.05
N THR A 63 1.03 -21.03 -8.31
CA THR A 63 0.45 -21.93 -9.31
C THR A 63 1.58 -22.81 -9.87
N GLU A 64 1.27 -23.75 -10.75
CA GLU A 64 2.32 -24.53 -11.45
C GLU A 64 3.23 -23.65 -12.31
N ALA A 65 2.71 -22.53 -12.82
CA ALA A 65 3.44 -21.62 -13.68
C ALA A 65 4.34 -20.63 -12.93
N GLY A 66 4.10 -20.39 -11.64
CA GLY A 66 4.89 -19.41 -10.89
C GLY A 66 4.37 -19.07 -9.49
N THR A 67 4.99 -18.07 -8.88
CA THR A 67 4.65 -17.55 -7.55
C THR A 67 4.48 -16.04 -7.60
N LEU A 68 3.34 -15.56 -7.10
CA LEU A 68 3.03 -14.14 -6.93
C LEU A 68 3.50 -13.67 -5.56
N ARG A 69 4.27 -12.58 -5.55
CA ARG A 69 4.83 -11.94 -4.37
C ARG A 69 4.55 -10.44 -4.39
N GLU A 70 4.69 -9.83 -3.23
CA GLU A 70 4.69 -8.39 -3.07
C GLU A 70 5.98 -7.78 -3.61
N GLY A 71 5.84 -6.75 -4.44
CA GLY A 71 6.89 -5.77 -4.70
C GLY A 71 6.70 -4.51 -3.85
N PRO A 72 7.51 -3.47 -4.08
CA PRO A 72 7.44 -2.21 -3.33
C PRO A 72 6.12 -1.44 -3.52
N LEU A 73 5.65 -0.81 -2.45
CA LEU A 73 4.50 0.10 -2.47
C LEU A 73 4.99 1.54 -2.42
N ARG A 74 4.59 2.36 -3.39
CA ARG A 74 4.95 3.79 -3.45
C ARG A 74 3.73 4.68 -3.57
N SER A 75 3.88 5.95 -3.18
CA SER A 75 2.89 6.98 -3.44
C SER A 75 3.36 7.89 -4.57
N GLU A 76 2.47 8.17 -5.52
CA GLU A 76 2.72 9.08 -6.62
C GLU A 76 1.47 9.93 -6.88
N ARG A 77 1.62 11.26 -6.95
CA ARG A 77 0.51 12.21 -7.20
C ARG A 77 -0.73 11.93 -6.35
N HIS A 78 -0.55 11.67 -5.04
CA HIS A 78 -1.63 11.30 -4.10
C HIS A 78 -2.37 9.99 -4.41
N HIS A 79 -1.77 9.07 -5.16
CA HIS A 79 -2.28 7.73 -5.39
C HIS A 79 -1.28 6.70 -4.89
N TRP A 80 -1.78 5.55 -4.45
CA TRP A 80 -0.91 4.40 -4.20
C TRP A 80 -0.65 3.66 -5.51
N ILE A 81 0.60 3.30 -5.72
CA ILE A 81 1.06 2.41 -6.77
C ILE A 81 1.67 1.20 -6.09
N GLY A 82 0.98 0.06 -6.17
CA GLY A 82 1.47 -1.22 -5.68
C GLY A 82 2.21 -1.96 -6.78
N SER A 83 3.32 -2.59 -6.44
CA SER A 83 4.06 -3.47 -7.34
C SER A 83 3.77 -4.92 -6.99
N LEU A 84 3.42 -5.74 -7.99
CA LEU A 84 3.29 -7.18 -7.87
C LEU A 84 4.41 -7.86 -8.64
N GLU A 85 5.05 -8.85 -8.02
CA GLU A 85 6.14 -9.61 -8.62
C GLU A 85 5.67 -11.02 -8.94
N TRP A 86 5.68 -11.39 -10.22
CA TRP A 86 5.40 -12.74 -10.69
C TRP A 86 6.71 -13.44 -11.01
N THR A 87 7.11 -14.39 -10.17
CA THR A 87 8.26 -15.25 -10.43
C THR A 87 7.77 -16.52 -11.10
N ARG A 88 8.02 -16.64 -12.40
CA ARG A 88 7.70 -17.83 -13.18
C ARG A 88 8.53 -19.04 -12.75
N SER A 89 8.05 -20.23 -13.06
CA SER A 89 8.73 -21.50 -12.73
C SER A 89 10.09 -21.67 -13.42
N ASP A 90 10.31 -20.98 -14.53
CA ASP A 90 11.61 -20.88 -15.23
C ASP A 90 12.57 -19.85 -14.62
N GLY A 91 12.14 -19.15 -13.56
CA GLY A 91 12.93 -18.16 -12.83
C GLY A 91 12.85 -16.73 -13.39
N VAL A 92 12.09 -16.49 -14.46
CA VAL A 92 11.85 -15.13 -14.95
C VAL A 92 10.95 -14.37 -13.97
N VAL A 93 11.35 -13.15 -13.63
CA VAL A 93 10.58 -12.25 -12.75
C VAL A 93 9.96 -11.14 -13.58
N GLU A 94 8.63 -11.03 -13.51
CA GLU A 94 7.85 -9.97 -14.14
C GLU A 94 7.27 -9.05 -13.05
N ILE A 95 7.33 -7.74 -13.28
CA ILE A 95 6.91 -6.72 -12.32
C ILE A 95 5.74 -5.94 -12.90
N PHE A 96 4.64 -5.86 -12.16
CA PHE A 96 3.43 -5.16 -12.54
C PHE A 96 3.12 -4.04 -11.54
N GLU A 97 3.17 -2.79 -12.00
CA GLU A 97 2.76 -1.62 -11.20
C GLU A 97 1.28 -1.31 -11.44
N LEU A 98 0.50 -1.27 -10.36
CA LEU A 98 -0.95 -1.10 -10.40
C LEU A 98 -1.39 -0.01 -9.41
N ARG A 99 -2.36 0.80 -9.82
CA ARG A 99 -3.14 1.63 -8.90
C ARG A 99 -4.30 0.82 -8.32
N LEU A 100 -4.93 1.35 -7.29
CA LEU A 100 -6.17 0.80 -6.76
C LEU A 100 -7.23 0.75 -7.85
N GLY A 101 -7.76 -0.44 -8.11
CA GLY A 101 -8.78 -0.72 -9.13
C GLY A 101 -8.20 -1.10 -10.49
N ASP A 102 -6.89 -0.94 -10.70
CA ASP A 102 -6.26 -1.36 -11.94
C ASP A 102 -6.22 -2.90 -12.01
N THR A 103 -6.35 -3.39 -13.25
CA THR A 103 -6.37 -4.81 -13.58
C THR A 103 -5.24 -5.13 -14.55
N VAL A 104 -4.61 -6.28 -14.36
CA VAL A 104 -3.61 -6.84 -15.29
C VAL A 104 -3.85 -8.33 -15.47
N HIS A 105 -3.57 -8.83 -16.67
CA HIS A 105 -3.53 -10.26 -16.93
C HIS A 105 -2.09 -10.76 -16.79
N ILE A 106 -1.91 -11.84 -16.03
CA ILE A 106 -0.60 -12.46 -15.79
C ILE A 106 -0.66 -13.90 -16.30
N ASP A 107 0.16 -14.21 -17.30
CA ASP A 107 0.20 -15.53 -17.92
C ASP A 107 0.54 -16.61 -16.89
N GLY A 108 -0.30 -17.66 -16.82
CA GLY A 108 -0.13 -18.77 -15.88
C GLY A 108 -0.67 -18.49 -14.46
N LEU A 109 -1.33 -17.35 -14.28
CA LEU A 109 -2.09 -17.02 -13.08
C LEU A 109 -3.52 -16.61 -13.43
N GLY A 110 -3.68 -15.64 -14.32
CA GLY A 110 -4.94 -15.06 -14.74
C GLY A 110 -5.06 -13.57 -14.45
N THR A 111 -6.30 -13.11 -14.32
CA THR A 111 -6.60 -11.68 -14.20
C THR A 111 -6.53 -11.22 -12.75
N VAL A 112 -5.63 -10.28 -12.46
CA VAL A 112 -5.38 -9.75 -11.13
C VAL A 112 -5.81 -8.29 -11.06
N THR A 113 -6.61 -7.94 -10.05
CA THR A 113 -7.04 -6.56 -9.78
C THR A 113 -6.62 -6.13 -8.39
N LEU A 114 -5.96 -4.98 -8.27
CA LEU A 114 -5.51 -4.46 -6.97
C LEU A 114 -6.65 -3.77 -6.22
N LEU A 115 -7.09 -4.34 -5.10
CA LEU A 115 -8.23 -3.82 -4.34
C LEU A 115 -7.85 -3.02 -3.10
N ARG A 116 -6.76 -3.41 -2.43
CA ARG A 116 -6.33 -2.76 -1.19
C ARG A 116 -4.83 -2.76 -1.05
N VAL A 117 -4.32 -1.68 -0.48
CA VAL A 117 -2.91 -1.55 -0.07
C VAL A 117 -2.82 -1.30 1.44
N ARG A 118 -1.74 -1.78 2.04
CA ARG A 118 -1.38 -1.49 3.42
C ARG A 118 0.02 -0.85 3.44
N PRO A 119 0.10 0.49 3.43
CA PRO A 119 1.38 1.18 3.56
C PRO A 119 1.98 0.95 4.94
N GLU A 120 3.30 0.83 5.00
CA GLU A 120 4.05 0.63 6.25
C GLU A 120 3.66 1.67 7.30
N PRO A 121 3.48 1.30 8.57
CA PRO A 121 3.09 2.26 9.59
C PRO A 121 4.18 3.34 9.79
N LEU A 122 3.78 4.56 10.15
CA LEU A 122 4.72 5.67 10.41
C LEU A 122 5.61 5.39 11.63
N LEU A 123 5.11 4.61 12.57
CA LEU A 123 5.83 4.14 13.73
C LEU A 123 5.96 2.62 13.61
N PRO A 124 7.13 2.04 13.89
CA PRO A 124 7.33 0.60 13.77
C PRO A 124 6.34 -0.12 14.68
N ASP A 125 5.52 -0.99 14.08
CA ASP A 125 4.62 -1.88 14.81
C ASP A 125 5.12 -3.32 14.67
N CYS A 126 5.65 -3.87 15.77
CA CYS A 126 6.21 -5.23 15.78
C CYS A 126 5.14 -6.34 15.86
N ARG A 127 3.84 -6.01 15.80
CA ARG A 127 2.75 -6.98 16.03
C ARG A 127 1.86 -7.29 14.81
N ALA A 128 2.07 -6.66 13.66
CA ALA A 128 1.21 -6.88 12.51
C ALA A 128 1.77 -7.95 11.56
N GLY A 129 0.98 -8.97 11.21
CA GLY A 129 1.26 -9.81 10.05
C GLY A 129 1.23 -8.94 8.79
N PHE A 130 2.38 -8.81 8.13
CA PHE A 130 2.58 -7.86 7.03
C PHE A 130 2.11 -8.47 5.70
N TRP A 131 0.81 -8.35 5.42
CA TRP A 131 0.37 -8.27 4.02
C TRP A 131 0.48 -6.83 3.54
N THR A 132 0.89 -6.66 2.30
CA THR A 132 1.05 -5.35 1.64
C THR A 132 -0.12 -5.06 0.71
N TYR A 133 -0.66 -6.11 0.06
CA TYR A 133 -1.73 -6.00 -0.93
C TYR A 133 -2.88 -6.95 -0.64
N THR A 134 -4.08 -6.54 -1.05
CA THR A 134 -5.22 -7.44 -1.27
C THR A 134 -5.62 -7.32 -2.73
N VAL A 135 -5.70 -8.46 -3.41
CA VAL A 135 -5.99 -8.55 -4.84
C VAL A 135 -7.19 -9.46 -5.09
N ASN A 136 -8.00 -9.13 -6.10
CA ASN A 136 -8.96 -10.05 -6.70
C ASN A 136 -8.25 -10.82 -7.82
N VAL A 137 -8.32 -12.14 -7.79
CA VAL A 137 -7.70 -12.99 -8.81
C VAL A 137 -8.74 -13.91 -9.44
N THR A 138 -8.98 -13.69 -10.72
CA THR A 138 -9.75 -14.59 -11.57
C THR A 138 -8.77 -15.49 -12.29
N LEU A 139 -8.66 -16.73 -11.83
CA LEU A 139 -7.70 -17.71 -12.37
C LEU A 139 -8.02 -18.06 -13.82
N ASP A 140 -7.00 -18.29 -14.62
CA ASP A 140 -7.18 -18.82 -15.96
C ASP A 140 -7.80 -20.22 -15.94
N PRO A 141 -8.57 -20.61 -16.97
CA PRO A 141 -9.10 -21.95 -17.07
C PRO A 141 -8.01 -23.03 -16.97
N GLY A 142 -8.17 -23.96 -16.03
CA GLY A 142 -7.20 -25.04 -15.79
C GLY A 142 -6.00 -24.67 -14.91
N VAL A 143 -5.91 -23.42 -14.44
CA VAL A 143 -4.90 -23.00 -13.45
C VAL A 143 -5.47 -23.15 -12.05
N GLU A 144 -4.73 -23.84 -11.18
CA GLU A 144 -5.07 -24.01 -9.78
C GLU A 144 -3.99 -23.45 -8.85
N ARG A 145 -4.42 -23.00 -7.67
CA ARG A 145 -3.50 -22.55 -6.62
C ARG A 145 -2.92 -23.76 -5.90
N ILE A 146 -1.60 -23.81 -5.84
CA ILE A 146 -0.85 -24.77 -5.05
C ILE A 146 -0.75 -24.22 -3.61
N ARG A 147 -1.05 -25.07 -2.62
CA ARG A 147 -0.91 -24.77 -1.20
C ARG A 147 0.45 -25.25 -0.69
#